data_AF-A0A0R0LZF2-F1
#
_entry.id   AF-A0A0R0LZF2-F1
#
_cell.length_a   1.000
_cell.length_b   1.000
_cell.length_c   1.000
_cell.angle_alpha   90.00
_cell.angle_beta   90.00
_cell.angle_gamma   90.00
#
_symmetry.space_group_name_H-M   'P 1'
#
loop_
_entity.id
_entity.type
_entity.pdbx_description
1 polymer ?
#
loop_
_entity_poly.entity_id
_entity_poly.type
_entity_poly.pdbx_seq_one_letter_code
_entity_poly.pdbx_strand_id
1 'polypeptide(L)'
;ELSSDKFKKKVYRENGKGLERNNIEQTEKFGGGKLMVLGCMSANGVGRLVFITGNVNSGRYINILANNCFQSADLMNLDVFIFQQDCASVHTGQAVERWFEKKGV
;
A
#
# COMPACT_ATOMS: atom_id res chain seq x y z
N GLU A 1 -1.68 -17.31 3.48
CA GLU A 1 -0.34 -16.69 3.69
C GLU A 1 0.32 -16.37 2.36
N LEU A 2 0.46 -15.08 2.04
CA LEU A 2 1.22 -14.56 0.90
C LEU A 2 2.66 -14.32 1.37
N SER A 3 3.48 -15.37 1.39
CA SER A 3 4.92 -15.22 1.62
C SER A 3 5.62 -14.93 0.29
N SER A 4 6.43 -13.87 0.27
CA SER A 4 7.28 -13.54 -0.89
C SER A 4 8.30 -14.64 -1.22
N ASP A 5 8.58 -15.55 -0.30
CA ASP A 5 9.51 -16.66 -0.51
C ASP A 5 8.96 -17.73 -1.45
N LYS A 6 7.64 -17.83 -1.65
CA LYS A 6 7.06 -18.72 -2.67
C LYS A 6 7.40 -18.27 -4.10
N PHE A 7 7.77 -17.00 -4.30
CA PHE A 7 8.11 -16.44 -5.61
C PHE A 7 9.62 -16.35 -5.87
N LYS A 8 10.46 -16.62 -4.87
CA LYS A 8 11.92 -16.60 -5.01
C LYS A 8 12.46 -18.03 -5.08
N LYS A 9 12.85 -18.45 -6.28
CA LYS A 9 13.54 -19.73 -6.49
C LYS A 9 14.97 -19.62 -5.96
N LYS A 10 15.33 -20.43 -4.95
CA LYS A 10 16.74 -20.60 -4.56
C LYS A 10 17.46 -21.34 -5.67
N VAL A 11 18.58 -20.80 -6.13
CA VAL A 11 19.41 -21.35 -7.21
C VAL A 11 20.86 -21.44 -6.76
N TYR A 12 21.50 -22.56 -7.05
CA TYR A 12 22.93 -22.76 -6.90
C TYR A 12 23.60 -22.54 -8.27
N ARG A 13 24.74 -21.85 -8.27
CA ARG A 13 25.49 -21.50 -9.48
C ARG A 13 26.97 -21.35 -9.13
N GLU A 14 27.83 -21.63 -10.09
CA GLU A 14 29.28 -21.47 -9.93
C GLU A 14 29.66 -20.00 -9.71
N ASN A 15 30.72 -19.79 -8.93
CA ASN A 15 31.21 -18.45 -8.61
C ASN A 15 31.62 -17.71 -9.90
N GLY A 16 31.16 -16.47 -10.07
CA GLY A 16 31.40 -15.67 -11.27
C GLY A 16 30.46 -15.89 -12.46
N LYS A 17 29.64 -16.95 -12.46
CA LYS A 17 28.74 -17.29 -13.60
C LYS A 17 27.31 -16.78 -13.45
N GLY A 18 27.07 -15.86 -12.53
CA GLY A 18 25.71 -15.41 -12.18
C GLY A 18 24.93 -14.73 -13.30
N LEU A 19 25.61 -14.22 -14.33
CA LEU A 19 24.99 -13.53 -15.46
C LEU A 19 24.91 -14.36 -16.75
N GLU A 20 25.30 -15.64 -16.72
CA GLU A 20 25.12 -16.51 -17.87
C GLU A 20 23.65 -16.76 -18.14
N ARG A 21 23.27 -16.89 -19.40
CA ARG A 21 21.87 -17.05 -19.84
C ARG A 21 21.14 -18.20 -19.15
N ASN A 22 21.85 -19.28 -18.80
CA ASN A 22 21.29 -20.45 -18.12
C ASN A 22 21.11 -20.23 -16.59
N ASN A 23 21.66 -19.13 -16.05
CA ASN A 23 21.67 -18.79 -14.62
C ASN A 23 20.84 -17.53 -14.31
N ILE A 24 20.14 -16.98 -15.30
CA ILE A 24 19.23 -15.85 -15.17
C ILE A 24 17.83 -16.28 -15.62
N GLU A 25 16.83 -16.00 -14.79
CA GLU A 25 15.42 -16.03 -15.18
C GLU A 25 14.94 -14.60 -15.36
N GLN A 26 14.23 -14.33 -16.46
CA GLN A 26 13.67 -13.00 -16.69
C GLN A 26 12.56 -12.73 -15.68
N THR A 27 12.62 -11.58 -15.01
CA THR A 27 11.55 -11.13 -14.13
C THR A 27 10.67 -10.14 -14.88
N GLU A 28 9.41 -10.48 -15.09
CA GLU A 28 8.43 -9.53 -15.59
C GLU A 28 8.02 -8.59 -14.46
N LYS A 29 8.29 -7.29 -14.63
CA LYS A 29 7.86 -6.27 -13.65
C LYS A 29 6.38 -5.88 -13.82
N PHE A 30 5.74 -6.23 -14.93
CA PHE A 30 4.41 -5.69 -15.30
C PHE A 30 3.40 -6.71 -15.85
N GLY A 31 3.78 -7.95 -16.15
CA GLY A 31 2.88 -8.91 -16.84
C GLY A 31 1.93 -9.70 -15.93
N GLY A 32 2.25 -9.86 -14.64
CA GLY A 32 1.47 -10.70 -13.71
C GLY A 32 0.22 -10.05 -13.09
N GLY A 33 -0.16 -8.85 -13.53
CA GLY A 33 -1.18 -8.04 -12.88
C GLY A 33 -0.71 -7.39 -11.58
N LYS A 34 -1.50 -6.44 -11.06
CA LYS A 34 -1.20 -5.73 -9.81
C LYS A 34 -2.43 -5.66 -8.91
N LEU A 35 -2.20 -5.78 -7.61
CA LEU A 35 -3.20 -5.51 -6.59
C LEU A 35 -2.75 -4.30 -5.79
N MET A 36 -3.62 -3.31 -5.66
CA MET A 36 -3.38 -2.16 -4.81
C MET A 36 -4.23 -2.31 -3.55
N VAL A 37 -3.62 -2.10 -2.39
CA VAL A 37 -4.32 -2.08 -1.11
C VAL A 37 -3.99 -0.80 -0.38
N LEU A 38 -4.96 -0.28 0.37
CA LEU A 38 -4.73 0.76 1.38
C LEU A 38 -5.07 0.17 2.74
N GLY A 39 -4.18 0.33 3.70
CA GLY A 39 -4.43 -0.03 5.09
C GLY A 39 -3.89 1.04 6.02
N CYS A 40 -4.29 0.97 7.27
CA CYS A 40 -3.71 1.79 8.34
C CYS A 40 -3.44 0.93 9.57
N MET A 41 -2.52 1.39 10.40
CA MET A 41 -2.10 0.69 11.61
C MET A 41 -1.64 1.71 12.66
N SER A 42 -1.59 1.27 13.91
CA SER A 42 -1.09 2.02 15.05
C SER A 42 -0.38 1.09 16.02
N ALA A 43 0.11 1.63 17.14
CA ALA A 43 0.63 0.81 18.22
C ALA A 43 -0.41 -0.17 18.81
N ASN A 44 -1.71 0.18 18.72
CA ASN A 44 -2.80 -0.64 19.26
C ASN A 44 -3.19 -1.80 18.32
N GLY A 45 -2.67 -1.84 17.10
CA GLY A 45 -2.93 -2.92 16.15
C GLY A 45 -3.14 -2.43 14.72
N VAL A 46 -3.88 -3.23 13.94
CA VAL A 46 -4.15 -2.98 12.53
C VAL A 46 -5.58 -2.53 12.32
N GLY A 47 -5.77 -1.54 11.45
CA GLY A 47 -7.06 -1.09 10.97
C GLY A 47 -7.57 -1.91 9.79
N ARG A 48 -8.52 -1.33 9.05
CA ARG A 48 -9.10 -1.96 7.86
C ARG A 48 -8.09 -1.99 6.71
N LEU A 49 -8.06 -3.11 5.98
CA LEU A 49 -7.34 -3.26 4.71
C LEU A 49 -8.34 -3.23 3.55
N VAL A 50 -8.14 -2.30 2.61
CA VAL A 50 -9.05 -2.02 1.49
C VAL A 50 -8.39 -2.41 0.19
N PHE A 51 -9.03 -3.30 -0.57
CA PHE A 51 -8.62 -3.61 -1.94
C PHE A 51 -9.08 -2.52 -2.90
N ILE A 52 -8.15 -2.02 -3.72
CA ILE A 52 -8.37 -0.94 -4.66
C ILE A 52 -8.20 -1.48 -6.08
N THR A 53 -9.30 -1.44 -6.85
CA THR A 53 -9.29 -1.85 -8.25
C THR A 53 -8.99 -0.66 -9.16
N GLY A 54 -7.92 -0.71 -9.93
CA GLY A 54 -7.55 0.35 -10.88
C GLY A 54 -6.83 1.52 -10.23
N ASN A 55 -6.77 2.66 -10.92
CA ASN A 55 -6.03 3.83 -10.45
C ASN A 55 -6.80 4.63 -9.39
N VAL A 56 -6.07 5.32 -8.52
CA VAL A 56 -6.61 6.21 -7.49
C VAL A 56 -6.38 7.65 -7.92
N ASN A 57 -7.45 8.44 -7.91
CA ASN A 57 -7.40 9.90 -7.99
C ASN A 57 -7.79 10.48 -6.63
N SER A 58 -7.66 11.80 -6.46
CA SER A 58 -7.89 12.44 -5.15
C SER A 58 -9.31 12.23 -4.62
N GLY A 59 -10.33 12.28 -5.48
CA GLY A 59 -11.72 12.03 -5.07
C GLY A 59 -11.93 10.59 -4.56
N ARG A 60 -11.33 9.62 -5.24
CA ARG A 60 -11.38 8.22 -4.82
C ARG A 60 -10.60 8.00 -3.53
N TYR A 61 -9.46 8.66 -3.38
CA TYR A 61 -8.67 8.63 -2.15
C TYR A 61 -9.47 9.15 -0.96
N ILE A 62 -10.10 10.32 -1.10
CA ILE A 62 -11.01 10.90 -0.10
C ILE A 62 -12.12 9.93 0.27
N ASN A 63 -12.76 9.30 -0.72
CA ASN A 63 -13.83 8.34 -0.45
C ASN A 63 -13.32 7.11 0.33
N ILE A 64 -12.11 6.64 0.03
CA ILE A 64 -11.49 5.53 0.78
C ILE A 64 -11.21 5.98 2.22
N LEU A 65 -10.64 7.17 2.43
CA LEU A 65 -10.39 7.69 3.78
C LEU A 65 -11.68 7.87 4.59
N ALA A 66 -12.70 8.48 3.99
CA ALA A 66 -13.98 8.73 4.64
C ALA A 66 -14.65 7.44 5.14
N ASN A 67 -14.55 6.35 4.36
CA ASN A 67 -15.21 5.09 4.68
C ASN A 67 -14.37 4.13 5.53
N ASN A 68 -13.05 4.35 5.65
CA ASN A 68 -12.16 3.36 6.26
C ASN A 68 -11.21 3.93 7.31
N CYS A 69 -10.74 5.17 7.19
CA CYS A 69 -9.75 5.74 8.12
C CYS A 69 -10.34 5.90 9.53
N PHE A 70 -11.47 6.60 9.66
CA PHE A 70 -12.10 6.82 10.96
C PHE A 70 -12.59 5.53 11.61
N GLN A 71 -13.21 4.63 10.83
CA GLN A 71 -13.59 3.32 11.34
C GLN A 71 -12.39 2.49 11.80
N SER A 72 -11.22 2.70 11.20
CA SER A 72 -10.01 2.02 11.65
C SER A 72 -9.47 2.63 12.93
N ALA A 73 -9.58 3.95 13.12
CA ALA A 73 -9.27 4.58 14.40
C ALA A 73 -10.16 4.02 15.52
N ASP A 74 -11.47 3.89 15.28
CA ASP A 74 -12.42 3.26 16.21
C ASP A 74 -12.03 1.81 16.53
N LEU A 75 -11.70 1.01 15.51
CA LEU A 75 -11.25 -0.38 15.69
C LEU A 75 -9.96 -0.49 16.51
N MET A 76 -9.10 0.53 16.44
CA MET A 76 -7.85 0.61 17.18
C MET A 76 -8.00 1.34 18.53
N ASN A 77 -9.22 1.72 18.91
CA ASN A 77 -9.55 2.52 20.10
C ASN A 77 -8.73 3.82 20.18
N LEU A 78 -8.71 4.58 19.08
CA LEU A 78 -8.00 5.84 18.96
C LEU A 78 -8.98 7.01 18.95
N ASP A 79 -9.17 7.65 20.10
CA ASP A 79 -10.02 8.85 20.22
C ASP A 79 -9.31 10.12 19.72
N VAL A 80 -8.00 10.19 19.95
CA VAL A 80 -7.13 11.28 19.49
C VAL A 80 -5.92 10.67 18.80
N PHE A 81 -5.72 11.02 17.53
CA PHE A 81 -4.65 10.47 16.72
C PHE A 81 -4.10 11.50 15.73
N ILE A 82 -2.88 11.26 15.27
CA ILE A 82 -2.27 11.97 14.14
C ILE A 82 -2.39 11.06 12.92
N PHE A 83 -2.99 11.57 11.85
CA PHE A 83 -3.01 10.84 10.59
C PHE A 83 -1.70 11.05 9.84
N GLN A 84 -1.09 9.96 9.36
CA GLN A 84 0.16 9.99 8.61
C GLN A 84 -0.01 9.31 7.25
N GLN A 85 0.47 9.97 6.20
CA GLN A 85 0.51 9.48 4.81
C GLN A 85 1.81 9.94 4.14
N ASP A 86 2.17 9.33 2.99
CA ASP A 86 3.28 9.79 2.17
C ASP A 86 2.89 11.03 1.31
N CYS A 87 3.87 11.66 0.69
CA CYS A 87 3.65 12.85 -0.15
C CYS A 87 3.29 12.51 -1.61
N ALA A 88 2.61 11.39 -1.86
CA ALA A 88 2.18 11.07 -3.21
C ALA A 88 1.25 12.18 -3.75
N SER A 89 1.38 12.52 -5.03
CA SER A 89 0.64 13.65 -5.64
C SER A 89 -0.88 13.54 -5.49
N VAL A 90 -1.41 12.32 -5.39
CA VAL A 90 -2.83 12.07 -5.17
C VAL A 90 -3.26 12.38 -3.73
N HIS A 91 -2.36 12.26 -2.75
CA HIS A 91 -2.57 12.52 -1.33
C HIS A 91 -2.37 13.99 -0.94
N THR A 92 -1.56 14.72 -1.71
CA THR A 92 -1.26 16.15 -1.53
C THR A 92 -2.05 17.06 -2.48
N GLY A 93 -3.05 16.50 -3.17
CA GLY A 93 -3.93 17.31 -4.02
C GLY A 93 -4.80 18.25 -3.19
N GLN A 94 -5.04 19.47 -3.69
CA GLN A 94 -5.83 20.51 -3.01
C GLN A 94 -7.20 20.03 -2.51
N ALA A 95 -7.85 19.10 -3.22
CA ALA A 95 -9.12 18.54 -2.79
C ALA A 95 -9.00 17.68 -1.52
N VAL A 96 -7.87 16.97 -1.35
CA VAL A 96 -7.60 16.13 -0.18
C VAL A 96 -7.26 17.00 1.02
N GLU A 97 -6.41 18.02 0.83
CA GLU A 97 -6.04 18.98 1.88
C GLU A 97 -7.29 19.67 2.46
N ARG A 98 -8.15 20.24 1.59
CA ARG A 98 -9.43 20.84 2.01
C ARG A 98 -10.35 19.85 2.73
N TRP A 99 -10.29 18.57 2.36
CA TRP A 99 -11.09 17.56 3.02
C TRP A 99 -10.56 17.25 4.43
N PHE A 100 -9.25 17.18 4.64
CA PHE A 100 -8.64 17.03 5.97
C PHE A 100 -8.97 18.21 6.87
N GLU A 101 -8.81 19.44 6.38
CA GLU A 101 -9.20 20.66 7.10
C GLU A 101 -10.67 20.60 7.57
N LYS A 102 -11.58 20.20 6.68
CA LYS A 102 -13.01 20.06 7.02
C LYS A 102 -13.27 18.96 8.04
N LYS A 103 -12.44 17.92 8.09
CA LYS A 103 -12.58 16.78 9.01
C LYS A 103 -11.84 16.97 10.33
N GLY A 104 -11.01 18.00 10.46
CA GLY A 104 -10.20 18.23 11.66
C GLY A 104 -9.11 17.18 11.84
N VAL A 105 -8.58 16.66 10.72
CA VAL A 105 -7.48 15.69 10.67
C VAL A 105 -6.18 16.41 10.33
#